data_AF-S4XY66-F1
#
_entry.id   AF-S4XY66-F1
#
_cell.length_a   1.000
_cell.length_b   1.000
_cell.length_c   1.000
_cell.angle_alpha   90.00
_cell.angle_beta   90.00
_cell.angle_gamma   90.00
#
_symmetry.space_group_name_H-M   'P 1'
#
loop_
_entity.id
_entity.type
_entity.pdbx_description
1 polymer ?
#
loop_
_entity_poly.entity_id
_entity_poly.type
_entity_poly.pdbx_seq_one_letter_code
_entity_poly.pdbx_strand_id
1 'polypeptide(L)'
;MFVMVAACGRGGGPSDADVTGAVTKAAKESRGFADLTGGTSPCGVMNAPITEVKKVEVVERGQEKEGYAPVKATITGTCMAQFPRCGADKNSLCPPAPTEFTTKPLAFRLKKDDYGKWSAEKAE
;
A
#
# COMPACT_ATOMS: atom_id res chain seq x y z
N MET A 1 15.78 -36.96 -24.69
CA MET A 1 15.95 -35.58 -24.19
C MET A 1 14.69 -34.83 -24.60
N PHE A 2 13.85 -34.43 -23.64
CA PHE A 2 12.51 -33.89 -23.87
C PHE A 2 12.60 -32.48 -24.46
N VAL A 3 11.92 -32.25 -25.59
CA VAL A 3 11.90 -30.98 -26.35
C VAL A 3 10.58 -30.25 -26.07
N MET A 4 10.68 -28.92 -25.92
CA MET A 4 9.64 -27.89 -25.81
C MET A 4 8.93 -27.72 -24.45
N VAL A 5 9.44 -26.78 -23.64
CA VAL A 5 8.65 -25.98 -22.70
C VAL A 5 8.81 -24.51 -23.10
N ALA A 6 7.77 -23.95 -23.71
CA ALA A 6 7.49 -22.51 -23.72
C ALA A 6 6.05 -22.31 -24.21
N ALA A 7 5.09 -22.86 -23.48
CA ALA A 7 3.85 -22.11 -23.37
C ALA A 7 4.21 -20.85 -22.57
N CYS A 8 4.60 -19.77 -23.26
CA CYS A 8 4.46 -18.42 -22.74
C CYS A 8 2.96 -18.21 -22.56
N GLY A 9 2.42 -18.79 -21.47
CA GLY A 9 1.11 -18.46 -20.97
C GLY A 9 1.09 -16.94 -20.87
N ARG A 10 0.12 -16.35 -21.53
CA ARG A 10 -0.20 -14.93 -21.41
C ARG A 10 -0.68 -14.72 -19.98
N GLY A 11 0.26 -14.74 -19.05
CA GLY A 11 0.04 -14.58 -17.62
C GLY A 11 -0.51 -13.19 -17.44
N GLY A 12 -1.83 -13.11 -17.26
CA GLY A 12 -2.50 -11.87 -16.93
C GLY A 12 -1.84 -11.34 -15.68
N GLY A 13 -1.02 -10.30 -15.84
CA GLY A 13 -0.49 -9.55 -14.72
C GLY A 13 -1.66 -9.06 -13.86
N PRO A 14 -1.40 -8.71 -12.59
CA PRO A 14 -2.45 -8.30 -11.67
C PRO A 14 -3.27 -7.14 -12.28
N SER A 15 -4.59 -7.32 -12.28
CA SER A 15 -5.54 -6.30 -12.72
C SER A 15 -5.54 -5.13 -11.73
N ASP A 16 -6.04 -3.94 -12.11
CA ASP A 16 -6.16 -2.83 -11.13
C ASP A 16 -6.94 -3.23 -9.88
N ALA A 17 -7.97 -4.05 -10.05
CA ALA A 17 -8.78 -4.57 -8.96
C ALA A 17 -7.94 -5.48 -8.03
N ASP A 18 -7.08 -6.33 -8.58
CA ASP A 18 -6.19 -7.20 -7.80
C ASP A 18 -5.16 -6.37 -7.02
N VAL A 19 -4.53 -5.40 -7.69
CA VAL A 19 -3.56 -4.48 -7.06
C VAL A 19 -4.24 -3.67 -5.96
N THR A 20 -5.38 -3.04 -6.26
CA THR A 20 -6.11 -2.21 -5.30
C THR A 20 -6.58 -3.02 -4.10
N GLY A 21 -7.11 -4.23 -4.32
CA GLY A 21 -7.54 -5.13 -3.26
C GLY A 21 -6.37 -5.56 -2.36
N ALA A 22 -5.27 -6.01 -2.97
CA ALA A 22 -4.08 -6.45 -2.26
C ALA A 22 -3.43 -5.31 -1.44
N VAL A 23 -3.28 -4.13 -2.05
CA VAL A 23 -2.69 -2.95 -1.42
C VAL A 23 -3.60 -2.37 -0.32
N THR A 24 -4.91 -2.31 -0.55
CA THR A 24 -5.88 -1.85 0.48
C THR A 24 -5.88 -2.78 1.68
N LYS A 25 -5.85 -4.10 1.44
CA LYS A 25 -5.75 -5.09 2.51
C LYS A 25 -4.45 -4.91 3.30
N ALA A 26 -3.31 -4.83 2.62
CA ALA A 26 -2.01 -4.60 3.25
C ALA A 26 -1.98 -3.27 4.04
N ALA A 27 -2.59 -2.21 3.52
CA ALA A 27 -2.66 -0.92 4.19
C ALA A 27 -3.54 -0.92 5.47
N LYS A 28 -4.60 -1.74 5.50
CA LYS A 28 -5.49 -1.89 6.67
C LYS A 28 -4.94 -2.84 7.73
N GLU A 29 -4.28 -3.91 7.33
CA GLU A 29 -3.73 -4.91 8.26
C GLU A 29 -2.41 -4.44 8.89
N SER A 30 -1.69 -3.52 8.24
CA SER A 30 -0.38 -3.09 8.68
C SER A 30 -0.45 -1.92 9.66
N ARG A 31 -0.10 -2.20 10.94
CA ARG A 31 0.50 -1.19 11.84
C ARG A 31 1.71 -0.49 11.20
N GLY A 32 2.29 -1.08 10.17
CA GLY A 32 3.41 -0.58 9.38
C GLY A 32 2.99 0.19 8.12
N PHE A 33 1.85 0.87 8.03
CA PHE A 33 1.70 1.87 6.95
C PHE A 33 2.58 3.11 7.15
N ALA A 34 2.81 3.48 8.41
CA ALA A 34 3.88 4.42 8.78
C ALA A 34 5.24 3.94 8.23
N ASP A 35 5.46 2.63 8.31
CA ASP A 35 6.66 1.96 7.80
C ASP A 35 6.66 1.86 6.27
N LEU A 36 5.53 1.55 5.63
CA LEU A 36 5.31 1.52 4.19
C LEU A 36 5.63 2.88 3.56
N THR A 37 5.25 3.97 4.23
CA THR A 37 5.53 5.33 3.79
C THR A 37 6.88 5.86 4.27
N GLY A 38 7.66 5.09 5.04
CA GLY A 38 8.94 5.51 5.59
C GLY A 38 8.87 6.81 6.39
N GLY A 39 7.74 7.08 7.05
CA GLY A 39 7.52 8.34 7.77
C GLY A 39 7.36 9.57 6.86
N THR A 40 7.15 9.40 5.55
CA THR A 40 6.95 10.54 4.62
C THR A 40 5.50 11.02 4.53
N SER A 41 4.55 10.22 5.03
CA SER A 41 3.16 10.67 5.19
C SER A 41 2.97 11.33 6.56
N PRO A 42 2.10 12.34 6.68
CA PRO A 42 1.77 12.95 7.98
C PRO A 42 1.42 11.86 8.98
N CYS A 43 0.62 10.88 8.59
CA CYS A 43 0.22 9.72 9.38
C CYS A 43 1.40 8.86 9.87
N GLY A 44 2.46 8.73 9.06
CA GLY A 44 3.64 7.96 9.39
C GLY A 44 4.54 8.62 10.44
N VAL A 45 4.80 9.92 10.31
CA VAL A 45 5.52 10.72 11.34
C VAL A 45 4.84 10.63 12.70
N MET A 46 3.54 10.47 12.63
CA MET A 46 2.56 10.57 13.69
C MET A 46 2.20 9.21 14.30
N ASN A 47 2.64 8.11 13.67
CA ASN A 47 2.21 6.75 14.00
C ASN A 47 0.68 6.63 14.13
N ALA A 48 -0.05 7.39 13.31
CA ALA A 48 -1.49 7.41 13.28
C ALA A 48 -2.01 6.24 12.42
N PRO A 49 -2.96 5.45 12.90
CA PRO A 49 -3.55 4.39 12.11
C PRO A 49 -4.31 4.99 10.92
N ILE A 50 -4.20 4.35 9.75
CA ILE A 50 -5.09 4.63 8.62
C ILE A 50 -6.50 4.22 9.03
N THR A 51 -7.43 5.15 8.86
CA THR A 51 -8.85 4.89 9.07
C THR A 51 -9.50 4.43 7.77
N GLU A 52 -9.06 4.99 6.64
CA GLU A 52 -9.61 4.65 5.32
C GLU A 52 -8.56 4.77 4.21
N VAL A 53 -8.65 3.88 3.22
CA VAL A 53 -7.93 4.01 1.94
C VAL A 53 -8.96 4.49 0.92
N LYS A 54 -8.75 5.68 0.37
CA LYS A 54 -9.67 6.30 -0.60
C LYS A 54 -9.34 5.89 -2.04
N LYS A 55 -8.06 5.84 -2.39
CA LYS A 55 -7.61 5.55 -3.76
C LYS A 55 -6.25 4.86 -3.75
N VAL A 56 -6.09 3.87 -4.61
CA VAL A 56 -4.80 3.28 -4.98
C VAL A 56 -4.57 3.57 -6.45
N GLU A 57 -3.54 4.33 -6.77
CA GLU A 57 -3.18 4.68 -8.14
C GLU A 57 -1.95 3.87 -8.55
N VAL A 58 -2.11 3.00 -9.55
CA VAL A 58 -1.03 2.17 -10.06
C VAL A 58 -0.15 3.00 -10.99
N VAL A 59 1.08 3.28 -10.56
CA VAL A 59 2.06 4.10 -11.30
C VAL A 59 2.83 3.25 -12.31
N GLU A 60 3.20 2.02 -11.94
CA GLU A 60 3.97 1.13 -12.81
C GLU A 60 3.63 -0.33 -12.49
N ARG A 61 3.55 -1.17 -13.53
CA ARG A 61 3.43 -2.63 -13.39
C ARG A 61 4.63 -3.30 -14.02
N GLY A 62 5.38 -4.01 -13.20
CA GLY A 62 6.37 -4.96 -13.68
C GLY A 62 5.70 -6.25 -14.14
N GLN A 63 6.38 -6.94 -15.06
CA GLN A 63 5.99 -8.28 -15.46
C GLN A 63 6.17 -9.25 -14.28
N GLU A 64 5.28 -10.25 -14.19
CA GLU A 64 5.40 -11.33 -13.23
C GLU A 64 6.74 -12.06 -13.45
N LYS A 65 7.53 -12.17 -12.37
CA LYS A 65 8.78 -12.92 -12.33
C LYS A 65 8.73 -13.83 -11.12
N GLU A 66 9.03 -15.11 -11.31
CA GLU A 66 9.21 -16.08 -10.20
C GLU A 66 8.05 -16.11 -9.18
N GLY A 67 6.80 -15.98 -9.65
CA GLY A 67 5.60 -16.05 -8.78
C GLY A 67 5.25 -14.76 -8.03
N TYR A 68 5.90 -13.64 -8.35
CA TYR A 68 5.52 -12.31 -7.87
C TYR A 68 5.51 -11.28 -9.00
N ALA A 69 4.66 -10.26 -8.87
CA ALA A 69 4.62 -9.12 -9.79
C ALA A 69 5.01 -7.84 -9.02
N PRO A 70 6.12 -7.17 -9.39
CA PRO A 70 6.47 -5.90 -8.78
C PRO A 70 5.53 -4.82 -9.32
N VAL A 71 4.96 -4.01 -8.43
CA VAL A 71 4.03 -2.94 -8.78
C VAL A 71 4.38 -1.70 -7.99
N LYS A 72 4.42 -0.54 -8.63
CA LYS A 72 4.51 0.76 -7.93
C LYS A 72 3.13 1.38 -7.86
N ALA A 73 2.68 1.73 -6.67
CA ALA A 73 1.40 2.38 -6.47
C ALA A 73 1.48 3.53 -5.47
N THR A 74 0.72 4.58 -5.75
CA THR A 74 0.48 5.70 -4.84
C THR A 74 -0.80 5.43 -4.07
N ILE A 75 -0.80 5.65 -2.76
CA ILE A 75 -1.95 5.42 -1.91
C ILE A 75 -2.44 6.76 -1.39
N THR A 76 -3.73 7.02 -1.56
CA THR A 76 -4.42 8.15 -0.96
C THR A 76 -5.44 7.63 0.04
N GLY A 77 -5.45 8.18 1.23
CA GLY A 77 -6.34 7.75 2.30
C GLY A 77 -6.56 8.84 3.33
N THR A 78 -7.22 8.46 4.41
CA THR A 78 -7.36 9.25 5.61
C THR A 78 -6.80 8.48 6.78
N CYS A 79 -6.06 9.19 7.63
CA CYS A 79 -5.70 8.68 8.94
C CYS A 79 -6.33 9.57 10.01
N MET A 80 -6.53 9.00 11.20
CA MET A 80 -7.00 9.75 12.35
C MET A 80 -5.79 10.36 13.04
N ALA A 81 -5.49 11.59 12.65
CA ALA A 81 -4.41 12.36 13.22
C ALA A 81 -4.74 12.66 14.69
N GLN A 82 -4.09 11.94 15.61
CA GLN A 82 -4.04 12.32 17.03
C GLN A 82 -3.01 13.42 17.25
N PHE A 83 -3.19 14.61 16.66
CA PHE A 83 -2.18 15.68 16.72
C PHE A 83 -2.79 16.99 17.13
N PRO A 84 -1.96 17.92 17.59
CA PRO A 84 -1.06 17.86 18.72
C PRO A 84 -1.69 18.78 19.79
N ARG A 85 -0.89 19.37 20.68
CA ARG A 85 -1.37 20.48 21.50
C ARG A 85 -1.78 21.64 20.57
N CYS A 86 -3.07 21.96 20.42
CA CYS A 86 -3.54 23.17 19.73
C CYS A 86 -3.92 24.23 20.74
N GLY A 87 -3.19 25.33 20.66
CA GLY A 87 -3.38 26.50 21.50
C GLY A 87 -2.03 27.10 21.84
N ALA A 88 -2.03 28.37 22.25
CA ALA A 88 -0.84 28.99 22.86
C ALA A 88 -0.42 28.25 24.13
N ASP A 89 -1.34 27.49 24.74
CA ASP A 89 -1.06 26.63 25.86
C ASP A 89 -0.62 25.24 25.38
N LYS A 90 0.55 24.82 25.86
CA LYS A 90 1.11 23.53 25.55
C LYS A 90 0.27 22.38 26.11
N ASN A 91 -0.94 22.50 26.67
CA ASN A 91 -1.69 21.32 27.16
C ASN A 91 -3.03 21.05 26.49
N SER A 92 -3.48 21.91 25.57
CA SER A 92 -4.78 21.75 24.92
C SER A 92 -4.71 20.70 23.81
N LEU A 93 -5.14 19.47 24.09
CA LEU A 93 -5.24 18.42 23.07
C LEU A 93 -6.35 18.78 22.06
N CYS A 94 -6.03 18.76 20.76
CA CYS A 94 -7.06 18.89 19.74
C CYS A 94 -7.99 17.69 19.74
N PRO A 95 -9.27 17.89 19.38
CA PRO A 95 -10.08 16.77 18.95
C PRO A 95 -9.38 16.09 17.75
N PRO A 96 -9.37 14.75 17.70
CA PRO A 96 -8.77 14.02 16.59
C PRO A 96 -9.49 14.38 15.29
N ALA A 97 -8.74 14.82 14.28
CA ALA A 97 -9.28 15.20 12.98
C ALA A 97 -8.87 14.19 11.91
N PRO A 98 -9.78 13.81 10.99
CA PRO A 98 -9.40 13.02 9.83
C PRO A 98 -8.45 13.84 8.96
N THR A 99 -7.26 13.33 8.72
CA THR A 99 -6.25 13.98 7.89
C THR A 99 -6.06 13.15 6.63
N GLU A 100 -6.29 13.78 5.48
CA GLU A 100 -6.00 13.18 4.18
C GLU A 100 -4.49 13.11 3.97
N PHE A 101 -4.06 12.00 3.36
CA PHE A 101 -2.67 11.83 2.96
C PHE A 101 -2.60 11.21 1.58
N THR A 102 -1.54 11.57 0.86
CA THR A 102 -1.12 10.92 -0.38
C THR A 102 0.34 10.54 -0.23
N THR A 103 0.65 9.27 -0.46
CA THR A 103 2.02 8.77 -0.36
C THR A 103 2.77 9.06 -1.65
N LYS A 104 4.12 9.07 -1.59
CA LYS A 104 4.90 8.89 -2.82
C LYS A 104 4.63 7.48 -3.40
N PRO A 105 4.97 7.21 -4.66
CA PRO A 105 4.84 5.87 -5.24
C PRO A 105 5.67 4.88 -4.42
N LEU A 106 4.99 3.87 -3.86
CA LEU A 106 5.60 2.80 -3.09
C LEU A 106 5.71 1.56 -3.95
N ALA A 107 6.83 0.86 -3.84
CA ALA A 107 7.01 -0.42 -4.50
C ALA A 107 6.41 -1.55 -3.65
N PHE A 108 5.58 -2.36 -4.29
CA PHE A 108 4.93 -3.53 -3.73
C PHE A 108 5.36 -4.75 -4.52
N ARG A 109 5.60 -5.86 -3.81
CA ARG A 109 5.65 -7.20 -4.42
C ARG A 109 4.27 -7.81 -4.24
N LEU A 110 3.57 -8.03 -5.35
CA LEU A 110 2.32 -8.77 -5.34
C LEU A 110 2.63 -10.26 -5.48
N LYS A 111 2.35 -11.04 -4.45
CA LYS A 111 2.48 -12.50 -4.47
C LYS A 111 1.12 -13.13 -4.73
N LYS A 112 1.05 -14.05 -5.69
CA LYS A 112 -0.17 -14.82 -5.96
C LYS A 112 -0.15 -16.10 -5.12
N ASP A 113 -1.21 -16.38 -4.39
CA ASP A 113 -1.37 -17.65 -3.68
C ASP A 113 -1.83 -18.78 -4.62
N ASP A 114 -1.81 -20.03 -4.13
CA ASP A 114 -2.23 -21.23 -4.89
C ASP A 114 -3.73 -21.18 -5.30
N TYR A 115 -4.53 -20.31 -4.68
CA TYR A 115 -5.94 -20.08 -4.99
C TYR A 115 -6.14 -18.91 -5.97
N GLY A 116 -5.06 -18.32 -6.45
CA GLY A 116 -5.05 -17.25 -7.42
C GLY A 116 -5.34 -15.86 -6.87
N LYS A 117 -5.35 -15.65 -5.54
CA LYS A 117 -5.52 -14.33 -4.93
C LYS A 117 -4.17 -13.64 -4.77
N TRP A 118 -4.17 -12.32 -4.93
CA TRP A 118 -2.98 -11.49 -4.81
C TRP A 118 -2.87 -10.87 -3.41
N SER A 119 -1.68 -10.93 -2.81
CA SER A 119 -1.33 -10.25 -1.56
C SER A 119 -0.17 -9.30 -1.79
N ALA A 120 -0.24 -8.09 -1.21
CA ALA A 120 0.78 -7.05 -1.40
C ALA A 120 1.72 -7.01 -0.19
N GLU A 121 3.01 -7.14 -0.46
CA GLU A 121 4.09 -6.97 0.53
C GLU A 121 4.94 -5.75 0.13
N LYS A 122 5.48 -4.99 1.12
CA LYS A 122 6.40 -3.89 0.83
C LYS A 122 7.65 -4.44 0.15
N ALA A 123 8.06 -3.81 -0.94
CA ALA A 123 9.39 -4.00 -1.50
C ALA A 123 10.20 -2.74 -1.19
N GLU A 124 11.20 -2.85 -0.29
CA GLU A 124 12.18 -1.79 -0.07
C GLU A 124 13.00 -1.48 -1.34
#